data_AF-A0A937MWE5-F1
#
_entry.id   AF-A0A937MWE5-F1
#
_cell.length_a   1.000
_cell.length_b   1.000
_cell.length_c   1.000
_cell.angle_alpha   90.00
_cell.angle_beta   90.00
_cell.angle_gamma   90.00
#
_symmetry.space_group_name_H-M   'P 1'
#
loop_
_entity.id
_entity.type
_entity.pdbx_description
1 polymer ?
#
loop_
_entity_poly.entity_id
_entity_poly.type
_entity_poly.pdbx_seq_one_letter_code
_entity_poly.pdbx_strand_id
1 'polypeptide(L)'
;MNIENHQEQFNHKDWLAQLYHFMETGRQFFNELFKGLKALSQKGLSEAWRDIRSAVSRLTPQDFIFTALITVTGMFGVIIFMIGLGLFSYQAMLWLQDGTWTEFPLFVVFNFLFENTALHQWMLHPESWLGLQKLFSWFLESIPLSVALMIPGVSIALFMAGILMVALTYRFYQLRNRND
;
A
#
# COMPACT_ATOMS: atom_id res chain seq x y z
N MET A 1 20.48 -26.92 58.24
CA MET A 1 19.93 -25.68 57.65
C MET A 1 18.53 -26.04 57.17
N ASN A 2 17.50 -25.68 57.94
CA ASN A 2 16.12 -26.11 57.72
C ASN A 2 15.39 -25.01 56.94
N ILE A 3 15.02 -25.27 55.69
CA ILE A 3 14.18 -24.37 54.90
C ILE A 3 12.75 -24.92 55.04
N GLU A 4 11.96 -24.29 55.90
CA GLU A 4 10.55 -24.58 56.05
C GLU A 4 9.82 -24.18 54.77
N ASN A 5 9.33 -25.18 54.02
CA ASN A 5 8.41 -25.00 52.91
C ASN A 5 7.08 -24.45 53.43
N HIS A 6 6.93 -23.13 53.42
CA HIS A 6 5.63 -22.47 53.49
C HIS A 6 4.96 -22.58 52.11
N GLN A 7 4.31 -23.71 51.86
CA GLN A 7 3.39 -23.86 50.72
C GLN A 7 2.01 -23.35 51.18
N GLU A 8 1.75 -22.06 50.96
CA GLU A 8 0.42 -21.49 51.13
C GLU A 8 -0.57 -22.20 50.19
N GLN A 9 -1.63 -22.78 50.78
CA GLN A 9 -2.68 -23.47 50.06
C GLN A 9 -3.48 -22.44 49.23
N PHE A 10 -3.36 -22.50 47.91
CA PHE A 10 -3.95 -21.54 46.99
C PHE A 10 -5.49 -21.48 47.14
N ASN A 11 -6.02 -20.33 47.58
CA ASN A 11 -7.44 -20.16 47.87
C ASN A 11 -8.25 -19.93 46.59
N HIS A 12 -8.78 -21.01 46.01
CA HIS A 12 -9.59 -20.98 44.79
C HIS A 12 -10.83 -20.06 44.87
N LYS A 13 -11.41 -19.86 46.06
CA LYS A 13 -12.62 -19.03 46.22
C LYS A 13 -12.30 -17.54 46.05
N ASP A 14 -11.20 -17.07 46.64
CA ASP A 14 -10.75 -15.68 46.50
C ASP A 14 -10.29 -15.41 45.06
N TRP A 15 -9.60 -16.37 44.44
CA TRP A 15 -9.19 -16.26 43.03
C TRP A 15 -10.38 -16.16 42.07
N LEU A 16 -11.42 -16.99 42.27
CA LEU A 16 -12.65 -16.91 41.48
C LEU A 16 -13.40 -15.59 41.71
N ALA A 17 -13.48 -15.11 42.95
CA ALA A 17 -14.10 -13.82 43.26
C ALA A 17 -13.35 -12.66 42.60
N GLN A 18 -12.03 -12.70 42.61
CA GLN A 18 -11.18 -11.70 41.98
C GLN A 18 -11.32 -11.72 40.45
N LEU A 19 -11.44 -12.90 39.84
CA LEU A 19 -11.72 -13.04 38.40
C LEU A 19 -13.09 -12.48 38.00
N TYR A 20 -14.13 -12.75 38.79
CA TYR A 20 -15.46 -12.21 38.54
C TYR A 20 -15.48 -10.69 38.64
N HIS A 21 -14.83 -10.13 39.67
CA HIS A 21 -14.66 -8.69 39.79
C HIS A 21 -13.89 -8.12 38.60
N PHE A 22 -12.85 -8.81 38.12
CA PHE A 22 -12.06 -8.37 36.97
C PHE A 22 -12.85 -8.40 35.66
N MET A 23 -13.67 -9.44 35.45
CA MET A 23 -14.59 -9.54 34.30
C MET A 23 -15.65 -8.44 34.31
N GLU A 24 -16.26 -8.17 35.46
CA GLU A 24 -17.28 -7.12 35.60
C GLU A 24 -16.66 -5.72 35.34
N THR A 25 -15.47 -5.48 35.92
CA THR A 25 -14.71 -4.24 35.73
C THR A 25 -14.29 -4.07 34.27
N GLY A 26 -13.80 -5.13 33.63
CA GLY A 26 -13.42 -5.15 32.23
C GLY A 26 -14.62 -4.87 31.31
N ARG A 27 -15.78 -5.45 31.62
CA ARG A 27 -17.02 -5.19 30.88
C ARG A 27 -17.50 -3.75 31.01
N GLN A 28 -17.43 -3.16 32.20
CA GLN A 28 -17.75 -1.74 32.41
C GLN A 28 -16.78 -0.83 31.66
N PHE A 29 -15.48 -1.10 31.77
CA PHE A 29 -14.45 -0.37 31.04
C PHE A 29 -14.67 -0.41 29.52
N PHE A 30 -14.93 -1.59 28.95
CA PHE A 30 -15.24 -1.72 27.52
C PHE A 30 -16.50 -0.93 27.13
N ASN A 31 -17.54 -0.97 27.95
CA ASN A 31 -18.76 -0.21 27.69
C ASN A 31 -18.53 1.30 27.72
N GLU A 32 -17.75 1.80 28.66
CA GLU A 32 -17.39 3.23 28.74
C GLU A 32 -16.46 3.66 27.61
N LEU A 33 -15.46 2.83 27.29
CA LEU A 33 -14.53 3.09 26.20
C LEU A 33 -15.27 3.12 24.86
N PHE A 34 -16.20 2.18 24.62
CA PHE A 34 -17.01 2.16 23.41
C PHE A 34 -17.98 3.34 23.34
N LYS A 35 -18.59 3.74 24.46
CA LYS A 35 -19.40 4.97 24.54
C LYS A 35 -18.56 6.21 24.23
N GLY A 36 -17.36 6.32 24.81
CA GLY A 36 -16.41 7.40 24.57
C GLY A 36 -15.99 7.44 23.11
N LEU A 37 -15.58 6.31 22.53
CA LEU A 37 -15.19 6.19 21.14
C LEU A 37 -16.33 6.55 20.20
N LYS A 38 -17.56 6.08 20.50
CA LYS A 38 -18.76 6.42 19.71
C LYS A 38 -19.08 7.91 19.79
N ALA A 39 -18.95 8.53 20.97
CA ALA A 39 -19.18 9.96 21.14
C ALA A 39 -18.12 10.81 20.42
N LEU A 40 -16.84 10.45 20.54
CA LEU A 40 -15.72 11.08 19.84
C LEU A 40 -15.84 10.90 18.32
N SER A 41 -16.20 9.69 17.89
CA SER A 41 -16.45 9.36 16.49
C SER A 41 -17.63 10.16 15.94
N GLN A 42 -18.79 10.18 16.61
CA GLN A 42 -19.94 10.95 16.13
C GLN A 42 -19.66 12.45 16.07
N LYS A 43 -19.08 13.04 17.12
CA LYS A 43 -18.75 14.48 17.11
C LYS A 43 -17.67 14.78 16.07
N GLY A 44 -16.54 14.09 16.13
CA GLY A 44 -15.40 14.28 15.25
C GLY A 44 -15.74 14.04 13.77
N LEU A 45 -16.48 12.96 13.45
CA LEU A 45 -16.98 12.74 12.08
C LEU A 45 -17.98 13.80 11.67
N SER A 46 -18.90 14.23 12.54
CA SER A 46 -19.90 15.23 12.14
C SER A 46 -19.28 16.60 11.85
N GLU A 47 -18.29 17.01 12.66
CA GLU A 47 -17.54 18.25 12.45
C GLU A 47 -16.63 18.14 11.23
N ALA A 48 -15.84 17.07 11.13
CA ALA A 48 -15.02 16.82 9.95
C ALA A 48 -15.86 16.74 8.67
N TRP A 49 -17.03 16.09 8.72
CA TRP A 49 -17.94 15.99 7.58
C TRP A 49 -18.51 17.35 7.17
N ARG A 50 -18.87 18.19 8.14
CA ARG A 50 -19.35 19.56 7.87
C ARG A 50 -18.27 20.40 7.23
N ASP A 51 -17.05 20.33 7.73
CA ASP A 51 -15.89 21.07 7.22
C ASP A 51 -15.50 20.58 5.82
N ILE A 52 -15.46 19.26 5.60
CA ILE A 52 -15.24 18.66 4.27
C ILE A 52 -16.33 19.11 3.30
N ARG A 53 -17.62 19.03 3.68
CA ARG A 53 -18.73 19.44 2.82
C ARG A 53 -18.65 20.92 2.46
N SER A 54 -18.29 21.78 3.41
CA SER A 54 -18.11 23.21 3.17
C SER A 54 -16.92 23.49 2.25
N ALA A 55 -15.79 22.81 2.44
CA ALA A 55 -14.64 22.94 1.56
C ALA A 55 -14.95 22.44 0.14
N VAL A 56 -15.66 21.31 0.01
CA VAL A 56 -16.08 20.73 -1.27
C VAL A 56 -17.01 21.67 -2.04
N SER A 57 -17.95 22.34 -1.36
CA SER A 57 -18.83 23.33 -2.01
C SER A 57 -18.11 24.56 -2.57
N ARG A 58 -16.83 24.75 -2.23
CA ARG A 58 -16.00 25.90 -2.63
C ARG A 58 -14.86 25.51 -3.59
N LEU A 59 -14.81 24.25 -4.02
CA LEU A 59 -13.82 23.77 -4.98
C LEU A 59 -14.02 24.47 -6.32
N THR A 60 -12.92 24.88 -6.94
CA THR A 60 -12.95 25.48 -8.27
C THR A 60 -12.91 24.38 -9.34
N PRO A 61 -13.38 24.66 -10.57
CA PRO A 61 -13.22 23.72 -11.69
C PRO A 61 -11.77 23.31 -11.96
N GLN A 62 -10.82 24.19 -11.67
CA GLN A 62 -9.39 23.89 -11.77
C GLN A 62 -8.96 22.80 -10.78
N ASP A 63 -9.44 22.83 -9.53
CA ASP A 63 -9.15 21.80 -8.54
C ASP A 63 -9.64 20.42 -9.01
N PHE A 64 -10.77 20.38 -9.71
CA PHE A 64 -11.32 19.16 -10.28
C PHE A 64 -10.42 18.61 -11.40
N ILE A 65 -9.90 19.45 -12.29
CA ILE A 65 -9.00 19.04 -13.38
C ILE A 65 -7.70 18.47 -12.80
N PHE A 66 -7.07 19.17 -11.84
CA PHE A 66 -5.83 18.69 -11.22
C PHE A 66 -6.04 17.39 -10.46
N THR A 67 -7.12 17.30 -9.67
CA THR A 67 -7.48 16.08 -8.95
C THR A 67 -7.75 14.92 -9.91
N ALA A 68 -8.47 15.17 -11.00
CA ALA A 68 -8.74 14.17 -12.01
C ALA A 68 -7.45 13.67 -12.67
N LEU A 69 -6.53 14.57 -13.02
CA LEU A 69 -5.24 14.21 -13.61
C LEU A 69 -4.41 13.33 -12.67
N ILE A 70 -4.26 13.73 -11.40
CA ILE A 70 -3.53 12.95 -10.39
C ILE A 70 -4.18 11.58 -10.20
N THR A 71 -5.52 11.53 -10.14
CA THR A 71 -6.26 10.28 -9.96
C THR A 71 -6.09 9.36 -11.16
N VAL A 72 -6.18 9.88 -12.39
CA VAL A 72 -5.97 9.10 -13.62
C VAL A 72 -4.56 8.53 -13.69
N THR A 73 -3.54 9.33 -13.37
CA THR A 73 -2.16 8.83 -13.33
C THR A 73 -1.95 7.79 -12.24
N GLY A 74 -2.55 7.97 -11.06
CA GLY A 74 -2.54 6.97 -9.99
C GLY A 74 -3.22 5.66 -10.40
N MET A 75 -4.40 5.74 -11.02
CA MET A 75 -5.11 4.58 -11.57
C MET A 75 -4.31 3.85 -12.64
N PHE A 76 -3.62 4.59 -13.50
CA PHE A 76 -2.71 3.98 -14.47
C PHE A 76 -1.60 3.17 -13.80
N GLY A 77 -1.01 3.67 -12.72
CA GLY A 77 -0.06 2.92 -11.89
C GLY A 77 -0.68 1.65 -11.29
N VAL A 78 -1.92 1.73 -10.77
CA VAL A 78 -2.65 0.57 -10.25
C VAL A 78 -2.91 -0.48 -11.34
N ILE A 79 -3.29 -0.07 -12.55
CA ILE A 79 -3.48 -0.99 -13.69
C ILE A 79 -2.19 -1.74 -13.99
N ILE A 80 -1.06 -1.02 -14.10
CA ILE A 80 0.25 -1.63 -14.33
C ILE A 80 0.59 -2.63 -13.23
N PHE A 81 0.37 -2.26 -11.96
CA PHE A 81 0.58 -3.14 -10.82
C PHE A 81 -0.28 -4.41 -10.91
N MET A 82 -1.57 -4.29 -11.25
CA MET A 82 -2.48 -5.41 -11.37
C MET A 82 -2.08 -6.36 -12.50
N ILE A 83 -1.57 -5.85 -13.63
CA ILE A 83 -1.01 -6.68 -14.70
C ILE A 83 0.21 -7.46 -14.16
N GLY A 84 1.13 -6.78 -13.47
CA GLY A 84 2.30 -7.43 -12.88
C GLY A 84 1.92 -8.51 -11.85
N LEU A 85 0.94 -8.23 -10.98
CA LEU A 85 0.41 -9.16 -10.00
C LEU A 85 -0.28 -10.35 -10.67
N GLY A 86 -1.02 -10.13 -11.76
CA GLY A 86 -1.64 -11.19 -12.55
C GLY A 86 -0.59 -12.12 -13.16
N LEU A 87 0.46 -11.56 -13.76
CA LEU A 87 1.58 -12.34 -14.30
C LEU A 87 2.33 -13.11 -13.20
N PHE A 88 2.58 -12.48 -12.05
CA PHE A 88 3.20 -13.16 -10.91
C PHE A 88 2.34 -14.32 -10.41
N SER A 89 1.03 -14.11 -10.28
CA SER A 89 0.08 -15.13 -9.84
C SER A 89 0.06 -16.31 -10.82
N TYR A 90 0.09 -16.02 -12.13
CA TYR A 90 0.18 -17.04 -13.16
C TYR A 90 1.49 -17.84 -13.08
N GLN A 91 2.64 -17.17 -12.92
CA GLN A 91 3.94 -17.83 -12.71
C GLN A 91 3.95 -18.70 -11.46
N ALA A 92 3.35 -18.23 -10.36
CA ALA A 92 3.22 -18.99 -9.13
C ALA A 92 2.34 -20.24 -9.32
N MET A 93 1.26 -20.15 -10.10
CA MET A 93 0.44 -21.32 -10.45
C MET A 93 1.21 -22.34 -11.29
N LEU A 94 1.95 -21.90 -12.31
CA LEU A 94 2.80 -22.80 -13.10
C LEU A 94 3.88 -23.46 -12.23
N TRP A 95 4.51 -22.70 -11.35
CA TRP A 95 5.49 -23.23 -10.41
C TRP A 95 4.89 -24.32 -9.50
N LEU A 96 3.67 -24.14 -9.03
CA LEU A 96 2.96 -25.14 -8.22
C LEU A 96 2.62 -26.42 -9.02
N GLN A 97 2.44 -26.32 -10.33
CA GLN A 97 2.13 -27.46 -11.21
C GLN A 97 3.40 -28.23 -11.63
N ASP A 98 4.41 -27.49 -12.07
CA ASP A 98 5.60 -28.05 -12.73
C ASP A 98 6.78 -28.24 -11.76
N GLY A 99 6.71 -27.68 -10.55
CA GLY A 99 7.76 -27.76 -9.52
C GLY A 99 9.01 -26.92 -9.84
N THR A 100 9.08 -26.30 -11.01
CA THR A 100 10.18 -25.44 -11.47
C THR A 100 9.69 -24.01 -11.67
N TRP A 101 10.47 -23.03 -11.22
CA TRP A 101 10.08 -21.62 -11.36
C TRP A 101 10.24 -21.18 -12.81
N THR A 102 9.16 -20.77 -13.46
CA THR A 102 9.19 -20.28 -14.84
C THR A 102 9.63 -18.83 -14.87
N GLU A 103 10.87 -18.59 -15.28
CA GLU A 103 11.38 -17.23 -15.47
C GLU A 103 10.73 -16.58 -16.70
N PHE A 104 10.20 -15.37 -16.52
CA PHE A 104 9.68 -14.55 -17.62
C PHE A 104 10.45 -13.22 -17.64
N PRO A 105 11.60 -13.15 -18.32
CA PRO A 105 12.49 -12.01 -18.24
C PRO A 105 11.93 -10.80 -19.00
N LEU A 106 12.33 -9.60 -18.57
CA LEU A 106 12.05 -8.34 -19.27
C LEU A 106 12.49 -8.36 -20.73
N PHE A 107 13.51 -9.17 -21.05
CA PHE A 107 14.02 -9.38 -22.40
C PHE A 107 12.93 -9.76 -23.41
N VAL A 108 11.90 -10.52 -23.01
CA VAL A 108 10.78 -10.90 -23.90
C VAL A 108 10.02 -9.67 -24.38
N VAL A 109 9.70 -8.76 -23.46
CA VAL A 109 8.98 -7.51 -23.78
C VAL A 109 9.87 -6.56 -24.56
N PHE A 110 11.16 -6.50 -24.22
CA PHE A 110 12.11 -5.72 -24.99
C PHE A 110 12.12 -6.15 -26.46
N ASN A 111 12.29 -7.45 -26.74
CA ASN A 111 12.34 -7.96 -28.12
C ASN A 111 11.06 -7.67 -28.89
N PHE A 112 9.91 -7.79 -28.22
CA PHE A 112 8.61 -7.48 -28.81
C PHE A 112 8.46 -5.98 -29.16
N LEU A 113 8.85 -5.08 -28.24
CA LEU A 113 8.67 -3.63 -28.43
C LEU A 113 9.68 -3.02 -29.40
N PHE A 114 10.90 -3.55 -29.42
CA PHE A 114 12.02 -2.99 -30.18
C PHE A 114 12.40 -3.84 -31.38
N GLU A 115 11.56 -4.80 -31.78
CA GLU A 115 11.81 -5.66 -32.92
C GLU A 115 12.20 -4.84 -34.16
N ASN A 116 13.23 -5.27 -34.88
CA ASN A 116 13.75 -4.60 -36.08
C ASN A 116 14.22 -3.13 -35.90
N THR A 117 14.37 -2.64 -34.67
CA THR A 117 14.94 -1.31 -34.41
C THR A 117 16.48 -1.36 -34.34
N ALA A 118 17.13 -0.20 -34.49
CA ALA A 118 18.59 -0.08 -34.36
C ALA A 118 19.10 -0.52 -32.98
N LEU A 119 18.29 -0.31 -31.92
CA LEU A 119 18.63 -0.71 -30.55
C LEU A 119 18.62 -2.23 -30.41
N HIS A 120 17.65 -2.91 -31.01
CA HIS A 120 17.60 -4.38 -31.05
C HIS A 120 18.74 -4.97 -31.89
N GLN A 121 19.05 -4.39 -33.06
CA GLN A 121 20.19 -4.82 -33.88
C GLN A 121 21.52 -4.66 -33.14
N TRP A 122 21.72 -3.53 -32.45
CA TRP A 122 22.90 -3.32 -31.59
C TRP A 122 22.96 -4.35 -30.45
N MET A 123 21.82 -4.77 -29.90
CA MET A 123 21.81 -5.74 -28.82
C MET A 123 22.19 -7.16 -29.29
N LEU A 124 21.79 -7.54 -30.51
CA LEU A 124 22.16 -8.82 -31.14
C LEU A 124 23.61 -8.80 -31.65
N HIS A 125 24.02 -7.70 -32.27
CA HIS A 125 25.33 -7.52 -32.91
C HIS A 125 25.92 -6.15 -32.51
N PRO A 126 26.53 -6.04 -31.32
CA PRO A 126 27.04 -4.76 -30.83
C PRO A 126 28.28 -4.31 -31.62
N GLU A 127 28.11 -3.28 -32.46
CA GLU A 127 29.21 -2.65 -33.19
C GLU A 127 30.11 -1.79 -32.27
N SER A 128 29.62 -1.37 -31.10
CA SER A 128 30.37 -0.58 -30.12
C SER A 128 29.80 -0.75 -28.70
N TRP A 129 30.53 -0.28 -27.68
CA TRP A 129 30.08 -0.27 -26.27
C TRP A 129 29.68 -1.65 -25.72
N LEU A 130 30.47 -2.69 -26.00
CA LEU A 130 30.19 -4.07 -25.61
C LEU A 130 29.96 -4.26 -24.10
N GLY A 131 30.68 -3.51 -23.25
CA GLY A 131 30.44 -3.53 -21.81
C GLY A 131 29.05 -3.02 -21.41
N LEU A 132 28.56 -1.98 -22.08
CA LEU A 132 27.21 -1.44 -21.87
C LEU A 132 26.15 -2.43 -22.37
N GLN A 133 26.38 -3.06 -23.52
CA GLN A 133 25.49 -4.11 -24.05
C GLN A 133 25.35 -5.26 -23.04
N LYS A 134 26.46 -5.73 -22.46
CA LYS A 134 26.44 -6.80 -21.46
C LYS A 134 25.68 -6.41 -20.20
N LEU A 135 25.91 -5.19 -19.68
CA LEU A 135 25.16 -4.69 -18.52
C LEU A 135 23.66 -4.58 -18.82
N PHE A 136 23.30 -4.14 -20.02
CA PHE A 136 21.91 -4.00 -20.44
C PHE A 136 21.23 -5.35 -20.65
N SER A 137 21.91 -6.32 -21.28
CA SER A 137 21.42 -7.70 -21.41
C SER A 137 21.22 -8.33 -20.03
N TRP A 138 22.23 -8.21 -19.16
CA TRP A 138 22.15 -8.69 -17.79
C TRP A 138 20.94 -8.12 -17.04
N PHE A 139 20.69 -6.81 -17.18
CA PHE A 139 19.53 -6.16 -16.58
C PHE A 139 18.20 -6.73 -17.10
N LEU A 140 18.07 -6.89 -18.42
CA LEU A 140 16.85 -7.39 -19.07
C LEU A 140 16.60 -8.88 -18.78
N GLU A 141 17.65 -9.66 -18.58
CA GLU A 141 17.57 -11.08 -18.24
C GLU A 141 17.31 -11.30 -16.75
N SER A 142 17.95 -10.51 -15.88
CA SER A 142 17.91 -10.73 -14.43
C SER A 142 16.60 -10.31 -13.78
N ILE A 143 15.86 -9.38 -14.39
CA ILE A 143 14.64 -8.83 -13.78
C ILE A 143 13.40 -9.52 -14.38
N PRO A 144 12.61 -10.22 -13.55
CA PRO A 144 11.33 -10.78 -13.99
C PRO A 144 10.37 -9.67 -14.40
N LEU A 145 9.67 -9.87 -15.51
CA LEU A 145 8.68 -8.92 -16.03
C LEU A 145 7.60 -8.59 -14.99
N SER A 146 7.15 -9.57 -14.22
CA SER A 146 6.15 -9.38 -13.16
C SER A 146 6.61 -8.34 -12.14
N VAL A 147 7.86 -8.45 -11.66
CA VAL A 147 8.49 -7.50 -10.73
C VAL A 147 8.69 -6.14 -11.39
N ALA A 148 9.13 -6.11 -12.65
CA ALA A 148 9.32 -4.90 -13.43
C ALA A 148 8.04 -4.11 -13.68
N LEU A 149 6.87 -4.75 -13.59
CA LEU A 149 5.56 -4.08 -13.64
C LEU A 149 5.06 -3.71 -12.24
N MET A 150 5.17 -4.62 -11.27
CA MET A 150 4.68 -4.42 -9.91
C MET A 150 5.36 -3.23 -9.22
N ILE A 151 6.70 -3.17 -9.24
CA ILE A 151 7.45 -2.13 -8.51
C ILE A 151 7.12 -0.73 -9.06
N PRO A 152 7.26 -0.44 -10.37
CA PRO A 152 6.90 0.87 -10.89
C PRO A 152 5.41 1.18 -10.74
N GLY A 153 4.53 0.19 -10.94
CA GLY A 153 3.09 0.37 -10.81
C GLY A 153 2.68 0.81 -9.41
N VAL A 154 3.16 0.11 -8.37
CA VAL A 154 2.88 0.48 -6.97
C VAL A 154 3.55 1.80 -6.59
N SER A 155 4.78 2.06 -7.07
CA SER A 155 5.47 3.33 -6.82
C SER A 155 4.70 4.52 -7.39
N ILE A 156 4.21 4.43 -8.64
CA ILE A 156 3.38 5.49 -9.26
C ILE A 156 2.09 5.68 -8.46
N ALA A 157 1.41 4.59 -8.10
CA ALA A 157 0.16 4.67 -7.35
C ALA A 157 0.34 5.34 -5.99
N LEU A 158 1.36 4.92 -5.21
CA LEU A 158 1.66 5.49 -3.90
C LEU A 158 2.12 6.94 -3.99
N PHE A 159 2.97 7.26 -4.97
CA PHE A 159 3.43 8.62 -5.19
C PHE A 159 2.27 9.57 -5.53
N MET A 160 1.38 9.16 -6.43
CA MET A 160 0.19 9.95 -6.79
C MET A 160 -0.81 10.05 -5.63
N ALA A 161 -0.99 8.99 -4.84
CA ALA A 161 -1.80 9.05 -3.61
C ALA A 161 -1.21 10.04 -2.60
N GLY A 162 0.11 10.08 -2.45
CA GLY A 162 0.82 11.05 -1.62
C GLY A 162 0.61 12.48 -2.11
N ILE A 163 0.79 12.73 -3.41
CA ILE A 163 0.53 14.05 -4.03
C ILE A 163 -0.92 14.46 -3.79
N LEU A 164 -1.88 13.56 -3.99
CA LEU A 164 -3.29 13.84 -3.78
C LEU A 164 -3.58 14.23 -2.33
N MET A 165 -3.01 13.50 -1.36
CA MET A 165 -3.15 13.81 0.06
C MET A 165 -2.60 15.21 0.39
N VAL A 166 -1.41 15.55 -0.12
CA VAL A 166 -0.80 16.87 0.09
C VAL A 166 -1.64 17.96 -0.58
N ALA A 167 -2.09 17.75 -1.81
CA ALA A 167 -2.90 18.71 -2.56
C ALA A 167 -4.24 19.00 -1.87
N LEU A 168 -4.95 17.96 -1.42
CA LEU A 168 -6.21 18.10 -0.69
C LEU A 168 -6.01 18.81 0.65
N THR A 169 -4.96 18.46 1.39
CA THR A 169 -4.65 19.09 2.68
C THR A 169 -4.31 20.57 2.50
N TYR A 170 -3.45 20.90 1.53
CA TYR A 170 -3.10 22.27 1.20
C TYR A 170 -4.34 23.09 0.80
N ARG A 171 -5.18 22.54 -0.07
CA ARG A 171 -6.41 23.21 -0.52
C ARG A 171 -7.40 23.41 0.62
N PHE A 172 -7.54 22.44 1.52
CA PHE A 172 -8.36 22.55 2.72
C PHE A 172 -7.90 23.70 3.62
N TYR A 173 -6.61 23.79 3.94
CA TYR A 173 -6.07 24.90 4.73
C TYR A 173 -6.24 26.25 4.04
N GLN A 174 -6.02 26.33 2.72
CA GLN A 174 -6.22 27.56 1.96
C GLN A 174 -7.68 28.05 2.00
N LEU A 175 -8.65 27.14 1.86
CA LEU A 175 -10.07 27.47 1.91
C LEU A 175 -10.52 27.87 3.32
N ARG A 176 -9.91 27.28 4.35
CA ARG A 176 -10.16 27.65 5.75
C ARG A 176 -9.61 29.04 6.08
N ASN A 177 -8.39 29.36 5.66
CA ASN A 177 -7.72 30.64 5.95
C ASN A 177 -8.27 31.84 5.15
N ARG A 178 -9.15 31.62 4.17
CA ARG A 178 -9.90 32.68 3.47
C ARG A 178 -11.18 33.13 4.19
N ASN A 179 -11.55 32.46 5.29
CA ASN A 179 -12.74 32.79 6.08
C ASN A 179 -12.44 33.69 7.30
N ASP A 180 -11.15 33.98 7.58
CA ASP A 180 -10.72 35.00 8.55
C ASP A 180 -10.39 36.30 7.79
#